data_AF-A0A2U3EYB5-F1
#
_entry.id   AF-A0A2U3EYB5-F1
#
_cell.length_a   1.000
_cell.length_b   1.000
_cell.length_c   1.000
_cell.angle_alpha   90.00
_cell.angle_beta   90.00
_cell.angle_gamma   90.00
#
_symmetry.space_group_name_H-M   'P 1'
#
loop_
_entity.id
_entity.type
_entity.pdbx_description
1 polymer ?
#
loop_
_entity_poly.entity_id
_entity_poly.type
_entity_poly.pdbx_seq_one_letter_code
_entity_poly.pdbx_strand_id
1 'polypeptide(L)'
;MSNDIANINAPVDTAIAGTAATIFSPEGLNQLMKFAEVMAQSRVTVPAHLAGKPADCMAVAMQAAQWGMNPFAVAQKTHVVSGTLGYEAQLVNAVISTMSPTKDRINYEWFGPWERVIGKFVEKTSKNGNAYIAPGWTLKDEEGCGVRVWATMKGEDQPRVLELMLSQAQVRNSTLWASDPKQQLAYLATKRWSRLHCPDVIMGVYTPDELQETAPRVERDITPTPATASGMNKLINSKPEPHQEEKPKSSDDRDPEEILCAFTDAAMNYNTLKDLDNAYKYVAKKLANDDNRLAKATDVYTIRRDELNEVTM
;
A
#
# COMPACT_ATOMS: atom_id res chain seq x y z
N MET A 1 27.40 43.79 37.10
CA MET A 1 26.05 43.45 36.62
C MET A 1 26.20 42.99 35.18
N SER A 2 26.14 41.67 34.97
CA SER A 2 26.21 41.06 33.65
C SER A 2 24.92 41.32 32.89
N ASN A 3 25.03 41.72 31.63
CA ASN A 3 23.94 41.65 30.66
C ASN A 3 24.39 40.71 29.55
N ASP A 4 24.08 39.42 29.71
CA ASP A 4 24.07 38.44 28.65
C ASP A 4 22.81 38.65 27.80
N ILE A 5 22.97 39.36 26.68
CA ILE A 5 22.01 39.34 25.57
C ILE A 5 22.80 38.87 24.34
N ALA A 6 23.02 37.55 24.26
CA ALA A 6 23.51 36.92 23.04
C ALA A 6 23.10 35.45 23.03
N ASN A 7 21.96 35.15 22.38
CA ASN A 7 21.76 33.97 21.52
C ASN A 7 20.28 33.83 21.14
N ILE A 8 19.84 34.62 20.16
CA ILE A 8 18.55 34.38 19.47
C ILE A 8 18.80 33.95 18.01
N ASN A 9 20.05 33.75 17.60
CA ASN A 9 20.42 33.51 16.20
C ASN A 9 21.40 32.34 16.01
N ALA A 10 21.25 31.28 16.79
CA ALA A 10 21.95 30.03 16.46
C ALA A 10 21.35 29.44 15.17
N PRO A 11 22.17 28.94 14.24
CA PRO A 11 21.68 28.20 13.07
C PRO A 11 20.77 27.05 13.53
N VAL A 12 19.67 26.82 12.82
CA VAL A 12 18.71 25.74 13.12
C VAL A 12 19.43 24.38 13.25
N ASP A 13 20.49 24.17 12.47
CA ASP A 13 21.34 22.97 12.50
C ASP A 13 22.04 22.76 13.86
N THR A 14 22.44 23.84 14.54
CA THR A 14 23.09 23.77 15.86
C THR A 14 22.09 23.47 16.98
N ALA A 15 20.85 23.96 16.84
CA ALA A 15 19.76 23.67 17.78
C ALA A 15 19.25 22.23 17.66
N ILE A 16 19.14 21.69 16.44
CA ILE A 16 18.77 20.29 16.19
C ILE A 16 19.86 19.35 16.70
N ALA A 17 21.14 19.64 16.45
CA ALA A 17 22.26 18.85 16.96
C ALA A 17 22.32 18.83 18.51
N GLY A 18 22.04 19.97 19.16
CA GLY A 18 21.94 20.06 20.63
C GLY A 18 20.75 19.29 21.21
N THR A 19 19.62 19.30 20.50
CA THR A 19 18.39 18.58 20.88
C THR A 19 18.59 17.07 20.75
N ALA A 20 19.19 16.60 19.65
CA ALA A 20 19.53 15.21 19.45
C ALA A 20 20.51 14.70 20.52
N ALA A 21 21.60 15.44 20.79
CA ALA A 21 22.58 15.05 21.80
C ALA A 21 21.96 14.93 23.21
N THR A 22 20.98 15.78 23.53
CA THR A 22 20.27 15.74 24.82
C THR A 22 19.30 14.56 24.88
N ILE A 23 18.52 14.33 23.82
CA ILE A 23 17.55 13.23 23.71
C ILE A 23 18.24 11.86 23.80
N PHE A 24 19.35 11.67 23.07
CA PHE A 24 20.06 10.40 22.99
C PHE A 24 21.10 10.20 24.10
N SER A 25 21.18 11.12 25.07
CA SER A 25 21.97 10.91 26.29
C SER A 25 21.32 9.85 27.19
N PRO A 26 22.07 9.14 28.04
CA PRO A 26 21.49 8.17 28.97
C PRO A 26 20.38 8.76 29.85
N GLU A 27 20.54 10.00 30.30
CA GLU A 27 19.52 10.71 31.08
C GLU A 27 18.30 11.05 30.21
N GLY A 28 18.51 11.58 29.00
CA GLY A 28 17.43 11.88 28.06
C GLY A 28 16.59 10.65 27.71
N LEU A 29 17.24 9.51 27.45
CA LEU A 29 16.57 8.24 27.17
C LEU A 29 15.78 7.73 28.38
N ASN A 30 16.32 7.86 29.60
CA ASN A 30 15.60 7.51 30.82
C ASN A 30 14.35 8.39 31.03
N GLN A 31 14.47 9.69 30.77
CA GLN A 31 13.32 10.62 30.89
C GLN A 31 12.27 10.35 29.82
N LEU A 32 12.69 10.05 28.59
CA LEU A 32 11.78 9.65 27.52
C LEU A 32 11.07 8.33 27.81
N MET A 33 11.76 7.34 28.39
CA MET A 33 11.12 6.10 28.80
C MET A 33 10.05 6.35 29.87
N LYS A 34 10.34 7.16 30.90
CA LYS A 34 9.33 7.55 31.91
C LYS A 34 8.13 8.27 31.28
N PHE A 35 8.39 9.19 30.36
CA PHE A 35 7.31 9.85 29.61
C PHE A 35 6.48 8.84 28.81
N ALA A 36 7.13 7.88 28.15
CA ALA A 36 6.48 6.85 27.37
C ALA A 36 5.64 5.89 28.23
N GLU A 37 6.07 5.58 29.45
CA GLU A 37 5.28 4.83 30.43
C GLU A 37 3.99 5.57 30.80
N VAL A 38 4.07 6.89 31.05
CA VAL A 38 2.88 7.72 31.30
C VAL A 38 1.98 7.77 30.07
N MET A 39 2.57 7.93 28.88
CA MET A 39 1.83 7.95 27.62
C MET A 39 1.08 6.62 27.40
N ALA A 40 1.73 5.48 27.65
CA ALA A 40 1.13 4.16 27.53
C ALA A 40 -0.03 3.90 28.51
N GLN A 41 -0.11 4.64 29.62
CA GLN A 41 -1.24 4.54 30.56
C GLN A 41 -2.49 5.25 30.05
N SER A 42 -2.38 6.16 29.08
CA SER A 42 -3.55 6.81 28.48
C SER A 42 -4.34 5.82 27.65
N ARG A 43 -5.66 5.76 27.90
CA ARG A 43 -6.60 4.90 27.15
C ARG A 43 -7.46 5.66 26.14
N VAL A 44 -7.57 6.98 26.28
CA VAL A 44 -8.46 7.81 25.46
C VAL A 44 -7.67 8.58 24.40
N THR A 45 -6.53 9.16 24.79
CA THR A 45 -5.75 10.02 23.90
C THR A 45 -4.66 9.29 23.13
N VAL A 46 -4.43 8.01 23.45
CA VAL A 46 -3.45 7.14 22.80
C VAL A 46 -4.18 5.95 22.16
N PRO A 47 -3.91 5.61 20.88
CA PRO A 47 -4.55 4.50 20.20
C PRO A 47 -4.33 3.13 20.87
N ALA A 48 -5.26 2.20 20.63
CA ALA A 48 -5.22 0.85 21.19
C ALA A 48 -3.93 0.07 20.87
N HIS A 49 -3.30 0.32 19.71
CA HIS A 49 -2.05 -0.35 19.35
C HIS A 49 -0.82 0.16 20.11
N LEU A 50 -0.91 1.29 20.83
CA LEU A 50 0.14 1.87 21.67
C LEU A 50 -0.18 1.80 23.17
N ALA A 51 -1.46 1.78 23.54
CA ALA A 51 -1.89 1.70 24.94
C ALA A 51 -1.32 0.44 25.62
N GLY A 52 -0.72 0.64 26.79
CA GLY A 52 -0.04 -0.42 27.54
C GLY A 52 1.31 -0.86 26.96
N LYS A 53 1.85 -0.18 25.94
CA LYS A 53 3.12 -0.51 25.29
C LYS A 53 4.13 0.64 25.37
N PRO A 54 4.84 0.79 26.51
CA PRO A 54 5.80 1.89 26.71
C PRO A 54 6.89 1.96 25.64
N ALA A 55 7.41 0.82 25.17
CA ALA A 55 8.45 0.81 24.13
C ALA A 55 7.96 1.42 22.80
N ASP A 56 6.74 1.09 22.37
CA ASP A 56 6.14 1.64 21.16
C ASP A 56 5.82 3.14 21.34
N CYS A 57 5.30 3.52 22.51
CA CYS A 57 5.11 4.93 22.87
C CYS A 57 6.43 5.71 22.87
N MET A 58 7.53 5.11 23.33
CA MET A 58 8.85 5.74 23.33
C MET A 58 9.33 5.97 21.90
N ALA A 59 9.18 5.00 21.01
CA ALA A 59 9.53 5.15 19.59
C ALA A 59 8.75 6.31 18.95
N VAL A 60 7.44 6.40 19.23
CA VAL A 60 6.61 7.52 18.74
C VAL A 60 7.02 8.86 19.35
N ALA A 61 7.34 8.90 20.65
CA ALA A 61 7.79 10.11 21.33
C ALA A 61 9.13 10.61 20.79
N MET A 62 10.07 9.70 20.51
CA MET A 62 11.34 10.03 19.87
C MET A 62 11.13 10.57 18.45
N GLN A 63 10.27 9.94 17.66
CA GLN A 63 9.93 10.44 16.32
C GLN A 63 9.28 11.82 16.36
N ALA A 64 8.35 12.04 17.30
CA ALA A 64 7.70 13.32 17.51
C ALA A 64 8.70 14.41 17.92
N ALA A 65 9.66 14.08 18.78
CA ALA A 65 10.73 14.99 19.17
C ALA A 65 11.63 15.37 17.98
N GLN A 66 11.95 14.42 17.10
CA GLN A 66 12.70 14.70 15.86
C GLN A 66 11.96 15.68 14.94
N TRP A 67 10.63 15.60 14.89
CA TRP A 67 9.79 16.54 14.13
C TRP A 67 9.43 17.83 14.89
N GLY A 68 9.84 17.96 16.16
CA GLY A 68 9.43 19.07 17.01
C GLY A 68 7.92 19.13 17.27
N MET A 69 7.23 17.98 17.27
CA MET A 69 5.79 17.85 17.41
C MET A 69 5.39 17.23 18.76
N ASN A 70 4.13 17.45 19.17
CA ASN A 70 3.58 16.85 20.38
C ASN A 70 3.43 15.32 20.22
N PRO A 71 4.04 14.50 21.10
CA PRO A 71 3.95 13.03 21.01
C PRO A 71 2.54 12.45 21.01
N PHE A 72 1.61 13.03 21.77
CA PHE A 72 0.22 12.56 21.80
C PHE A 72 -0.50 12.84 20.48
N ALA A 73 -0.27 14.01 19.88
CA ALA A 73 -0.86 14.35 18.59
C ALA A 73 -0.29 13.47 17.47
N VAL A 74 1.02 13.18 17.50
CA VAL A 74 1.67 12.25 16.57
C VAL A 74 1.10 10.84 16.75
N ALA A 75 0.98 10.35 17.98
CA ALA A 75 0.42 9.03 18.26
C ALA A 75 -1.00 8.85 17.74
N GLN A 76 -1.88 9.84 17.89
CA GLN A 76 -3.25 9.82 17.37
C GLN A 76 -3.32 9.66 15.85
N LYS A 77 -2.23 9.96 15.15
CA LYS A 77 -2.10 9.87 13.69
C LYS A 77 -1.30 8.64 13.26
N THR A 78 -1.12 7.66 14.13
CA THR A 78 -0.50 6.38 13.80
C THR A 78 -1.54 5.29 13.57
N HIS A 79 -1.17 4.29 12.79
CA HIS A 79 -1.98 3.11 12.53
C HIS A 79 -1.05 1.90 12.33
N VAL A 80 -1.59 0.69 12.48
CA VAL A 80 -0.82 -0.55 12.26
C VAL A 80 -1.41 -1.32 11.08
N VAL A 81 -0.57 -1.66 10.12
CA VAL A 81 -0.90 -2.50 8.97
C VAL A 81 0.11 -3.63 8.93
N SER A 82 -0.38 -4.88 8.96
CA SER A 82 0.47 -6.08 8.89
C SER A 82 1.63 -6.07 9.90
N GLY A 83 1.38 -5.58 11.12
CA GLY A 83 2.38 -5.48 12.19
C GLY A 83 3.36 -4.31 12.07
N THR A 84 3.29 -3.50 11.00
CA THR A 84 4.13 -2.32 10.82
C THR A 84 3.38 -1.05 11.19
N LEU A 85 4.04 -0.15 11.94
CA LEU A 85 3.51 1.16 12.28
C LEU A 85 3.62 2.10 11.07
N GLY A 86 2.50 2.72 10.69
CA GLY A 86 2.45 3.79 9.71
C GLY A 86 1.90 5.07 10.31
N TYR A 87 2.06 6.17 9.58
CA TYR A 87 1.60 7.50 9.96
C TYR A 87 0.61 8.04 8.92
N GLU A 88 -0.46 8.67 9.36
CA GLU A 88 -1.46 9.24 8.47
C GLU A 88 -0.86 10.32 7.57
N ALA A 89 -1.36 10.39 6.33
CA ALA A 89 -0.87 11.33 5.33
C ALA A 89 -0.98 12.80 5.77
N GLN A 90 -1.98 13.13 6.61
CA GLN A 90 -2.13 14.47 7.18
C GLN A 90 -0.94 14.86 8.05
N LEU A 91 -0.48 13.95 8.92
CA LEU A 91 0.68 14.18 9.77
C LEU A 91 1.95 14.30 8.92
N VAL A 92 2.13 13.40 7.94
CA VAL A 92 3.27 13.46 7.01
C VAL A 92 3.32 14.80 6.27
N ASN A 93 2.17 15.30 5.79
CA ASN A 93 2.09 16.60 5.14
C ASN A 93 2.44 17.75 6.11
N ALA A 94 2.00 17.68 7.37
CA ALA A 94 2.37 18.65 8.39
C ALA A 94 3.89 18.69 8.62
N VAL A 95 4.53 17.52 8.74
CA VAL A 95 5.98 17.38 8.89
C VAL A 95 6.71 17.98 7.70
N ILE A 96 6.31 17.63 6.48
CA ILE A 96 6.91 18.18 5.24
C ILE A 96 6.79 19.71 5.24
N SER A 97 5.61 20.23 5.59
CA SER A 97 5.36 21.68 5.60
C SER A 97 6.18 22.44 6.63
N THR A 98 6.59 21.82 7.74
CA THR A 98 7.35 22.50 8.80
C THR A 98 8.86 22.28 8.69
N MET A 99 9.29 21.13 8.17
CA MET A 99 10.69 20.71 8.19
C MET A 99 11.41 20.87 6.85
N SER A 100 10.68 20.96 5.73
CA SER A 100 11.35 21.10 4.41
C SER A 100 12.09 22.43 4.32
N PRO A 101 13.33 22.47 3.78
CA PRO A 101 14.13 23.68 3.61
C PRO A 101 13.61 24.54 2.44
N THR A 102 12.35 24.93 2.53
CA THR A 102 11.58 25.69 1.53
C THR A 102 11.34 27.12 2.04
N LYS A 103 11.18 28.07 1.10
CA LYS A 103 10.84 29.47 1.37
C LYS A 103 9.34 29.62 1.67
N ASP A 104 8.54 28.81 1.02
CA ASP A 104 7.10 28.75 1.05
C ASP A 104 6.62 27.33 1.40
N ARG A 105 5.34 27.20 1.77
CA ARG A 105 4.74 25.86 1.95
C ARG A 105 4.54 25.19 0.59
N ILE A 106 4.33 23.88 0.59
CA ILE A 106 3.90 23.17 -0.62
C ILE A 106 2.58 23.79 -1.11
N ASN A 107 2.59 24.23 -2.36
CA ASN A 107 1.44 24.78 -3.06
C ASN A 107 0.81 23.70 -3.95
N TYR A 108 -0.45 23.93 -4.33
CA TYR A 108 -1.26 22.95 -5.06
C TYR A 108 -2.08 23.64 -6.15
N GLU A 109 -2.15 23.01 -7.32
CA GLU A 109 -3.07 23.38 -8.40
C GLU A 109 -3.65 22.10 -9.00
N TRP A 110 -4.96 21.91 -8.87
CA TRP A 110 -5.65 20.79 -9.49
C TRP A 110 -6.07 21.16 -10.91
N PHE A 111 -5.82 20.24 -11.85
CA PHE A 111 -6.18 20.42 -13.26
C PHE A 111 -6.93 19.20 -13.79
N GLY A 112 -7.62 19.39 -14.93
CA GLY A 112 -8.39 18.35 -15.59
C GLY A 112 -9.88 18.34 -15.23
N PRO A 113 -10.65 17.46 -15.90
CA PRO A 113 -12.11 17.42 -15.81
C PRO A 113 -12.60 16.69 -14.55
N TRP A 114 -12.32 17.26 -13.38
CA TRP A 114 -12.64 16.67 -12.07
C TRP A 114 -14.13 16.44 -11.83
N GLU A 115 -15.02 17.09 -12.58
CA GLU A 115 -16.46 16.83 -12.62
C GLU A 115 -16.80 15.39 -13.06
N ARG A 116 -15.87 14.69 -13.72
CA ARG A 116 -16.01 13.27 -14.08
C ARG A 116 -15.69 12.33 -12.93
N VAL A 117 -15.09 12.82 -11.85
CA VAL A 117 -14.58 12.03 -10.72
C VAL A 117 -15.34 12.37 -9.44
N ILE A 118 -15.38 13.66 -9.10
CA ILE A 118 -15.93 14.14 -7.82
C ILE A 118 -17.41 13.78 -7.71
N GLY A 119 -17.79 13.21 -6.57
CA GLY A 119 -19.17 12.83 -6.27
C GLY A 119 -19.64 11.52 -6.90
N LYS A 120 -18.83 10.87 -7.75
CA LYS A 120 -19.13 9.53 -8.27
C LYS A 120 -18.60 8.46 -7.32
N PHE A 121 -19.46 7.93 -6.49
CA PHE A 121 -19.09 6.84 -5.60
C PHE A 121 -20.14 5.73 -5.61
N VAL A 122 -19.69 4.53 -5.27
CA VAL A 122 -20.54 3.34 -5.14
C VAL A 122 -20.40 2.77 -3.74
N GLU A 123 -21.50 2.24 -3.22
CA GLU A 123 -21.47 1.48 -1.98
C GLU A 123 -20.95 0.07 -2.28
N LYS A 124 -20.01 -0.40 -1.47
CA LYS A 124 -19.47 -1.76 -1.51
C LYS A 124 -19.54 -2.38 -0.14
N THR A 125 -19.64 -3.69 -0.09
CA THR A 125 -19.64 -4.45 1.16
C THR A 125 -18.26 -5.04 1.38
N SER A 126 -17.69 -4.81 2.56
CA SER A 126 -16.43 -5.41 2.99
C SER A 126 -16.59 -6.92 3.23
N LYS A 127 -15.46 -7.64 3.33
CA LYS A 127 -15.46 -9.08 3.68
C LYS A 127 -16.18 -9.39 4.99
N ASN A 128 -16.32 -8.39 5.88
CA ASN A 128 -16.93 -8.53 7.19
C ASN A 128 -18.42 -8.09 7.19
N GLY A 129 -19.01 -7.84 6.01
CA GLY A 129 -20.42 -7.44 5.88
C GLY A 129 -20.70 -5.94 6.10
N ASN A 130 -19.69 -5.15 6.46
CA ASN A 130 -19.87 -3.70 6.64
C ASN A 130 -19.87 -2.98 5.29
N ALA A 131 -20.85 -2.10 5.06
CA ALA A 131 -20.90 -1.21 3.91
C ALA A 131 -19.83 -0.11 4.01
N TYR A 132 -19.22 0.24 2.87
CA TYR A 132 -18.28 1.35 2.74
C TYR A 132 -18.39 1.99 1.35
N ILE A 133 -17.93 3.24 1.24
CA ILE A 133 -17.95 3.99 -0.01
C ILE A 133 -16.64 3.78 -0.75
N ALA A 134 -16.73 3.48 -2.05
CA ALA A 134 -15.59 3.32 -2.95
C ALA A 134 -15.73 4.21 -4.20
N PRO A 135 -14.62 4.51 -4.90
CA PRO A 135 -14.67 5.23 -6.17
C PRO A 135 -15.63 4.56 -7.16
N GLY A 136 -16.55 5.35 -7.71
CA GLY A 136 -17.57 4.93 -8.67
C GLY A 136 -17.26 5.33 -10.11
N TRP A 137 -16.09 5.91 -10.35
CA TRP A 137 -15.60 6.30 -11.67
C TRP A 137 -14.65 5.24 -12.26
N THR A 138 -14.39 5.34 -13.55
CA THR A 138 -13.49 4.47 -14.30
C THR A 138 -12.14 5.15 -14.59
N LEU A 139 -11.14 4.39 -15.04
CA LEU A 139 -9.84 4.97 -15.43
C LEU A 139 -9.97 6.01 -16.57
N LYS A 140 -10.98 5.86 -17.44
CA LYS A 140 -11.27 6.84 -18.50
C LYS A 140 -11.79 8.16 -17.93
N ASP A 141 -12.56 8.12 -16.85
CA ASP A 141 -13.02 9.34 -16.18
C ASP A 141 -11.86 10.12 -15.55
N GLU A 142 -10.78 9.44 -15.16
CA GLU A 142 -9.57 10.04 -14.58
C GLU A 142 -8.66 10.72 -15.62
N GLU A 143 -8.91 10.49 -16.91
CA GLU A 143 -8.09 11.03 -17.98
C GLU A 143 -8.00 12.55 -17.89
N GLY A 144 -6.76 13.06 -17.84
CA GLY A 144 -6.47 14.48 -17.69
C GLY A 144 -6.61 15.03 -16.27
N CYS A 145 -7.19 14.30 -15.31
CA CYS A 145 -7.27 14.73 -13.91
C CYS A 145 -5.93 14.58 -13.20
N GLY A 146 -5.44 15.66 -12.59
CA GLY A 146 -4.19 15.64 -11.86
C GLY A 146 -4.03 16.80 -10.88
N VAL A 147 -2.89 16.79 -10.20
CA VAL A 147 -2.46 17.87 -9.32
C VAL A 147 -1.01 18.23 -9.64
N ARG A 148 -0.74 19.53 -9.68
CA ARG A 148 0.61 20.10 -9.68
C ARG A 148 0.92 20.54 -8.26
N VAL A 149 2.06 20.11 -7.73
CA VAL A 149 2.58 20.54 -6.43
C VAL A 149 3.95 21.17 -6.59
N TRP A 150 4.23 22.22 -5.82
CA TRP A 150 5.53 22.89 -5.88
C TRP A 150 5.86 23.63 -4.60
N ALA A 151 7.17 23.81 -4.38
CA ALA A 151 7.71 24.75 -3.41
C ALA A 151 9.08 25.24 -3.90
N THR A 152 9.51 26.38 -3.38
CA THR A 152 10.80 27.00 -3.71
C THR A 152 11.79 26.69 -2.60
N MET A 153 12.93 26.09 -2.95
CA MET A 153 13.96 25.77 -1.95
C MET A 153 14.64 27.05 -1.45
N LYS A 154 15.10 27.03 -0.20
CA LYS A 154 15.98 28.10 0.32
C LYS A 154 17.24 28.17 -0.55
N GLY A 155 17.56 29.37 -1.03
CA GLY A 155 18.68 29.60 -1.95
C GLY A 155 18.36 29.41 -3.44
N GLU A 156 17.17 28.92 -3.80
CA GLU A 156 16.75 28.80 -5.21
C GLU A 156 15.72 29.87 -5.57
N ASP A 157 15.75 30.36 -6.81
CA ASP A 157 14.78 31.35 -7.30
C ASP A 157 13.60 30.72 -8.06
N GLN A 158 13.80 29.51 -8.58
CA GLN A 158 12.77 28.78 -9.32
C GLN A 158 12.16 27.68 -8.43
N PRO A 159 10.83 27.49 -8.48
CA PRO A 159 10.18 26.43 -7.73
C PRO A 159 10.50 25.06 -8.33
N ARG A 160 10.58 24.04 -7.46
CA ARG A 160 10.61 22.64 -7.90
C ARG A 160 9.18 22.14 -8.00
N VAL A 161 8.81 21.60 -9.14
CA VAL A 161 7.42 21.23 -9.47
C VAL A 161 7.31 19.73 -9.70
N LEU A 162 6.24 19.12 -9.20
CA LEU A 162 5.84 17.76 -9.51
C LEU A 162 4.38 17.74 -9.95
N GLU A 163 4.11 17.16 -11.11
CA GLU A 163 2.75 16.86 -11.57
C GLU A 163 2.45 15.38 -11.34
N LEU A 164 1.27 15.10 -10.81
CA LEU A 164 0.80 13.76 -10.56
C LEU A 164 -0.61 13.59 -11.12
N MET A 165 -0.76 12.64 -12.04
CA MET A 165 -2.07 12.27 -12.57
C MET A 165 -2.81 11.38 -11.58
N LEU A 166 -4.13 11.51 -11.51
CA LEU A 166 -4.97 10.64 -10.69
C LEU A 166 -4.79 9.16 -11.08
N SER A 167 -4.65 8.89 -12.38
CA SER A 167 -4.36 7.56 -12.93
C SER A 167 -3.03 6.96 -12.46
N GLN A 168 -2.07 7.77 -12.01
CA GLN A 168 -0.80 7.30 -11.44
C GLN A 168 -0.89 6.95 -9.95
N ALA A 169 -2.01 7.27 -9.29
CA ALA A 169 -2.29 6.86 -7.93
C ALA A 169 -2.89 5.44 -7.92
N GLN A 170 -2.04 4.44 -8.16
CA GLN A 170 -2.45 3.03 -8.28
C GLN A 170 -3.00 2.45 -6.98
N VAL A 171 -2.48 2.88 -5.84
CA VAL A 171 -2.89 2.41 -4.51
C VAL A 171 -3.88 3.38 -3.89
N ARG A 172 -5.06 2.88 -3.53
CA ARG A 172 -6.17 3.68 -3.02
C ARG A 172 -6.92 2.97 -1.91
N ASN A 173 -6.24 2.72 -0.80
CA ASN A 173 -6.78 1.84 0.23
C ASN A 173 -7.66 2.56 1.25
N SER A 174 -7.67 3.90 1.22
CA SER A 174 -8.59 4.71 1.99
C SER A 174 -9.93 4.91 1.27
N THR A 175 -11.04 4.82 2.00
CA THR A 175 -12.38 5.20 1.49
C THR A 175 -12.45 6.68 1.11
N LEU A 176 -11.55 7.51 1.66
CA LEU A 176 -11.40 8.91 1.30
C LEU A 176 -11.01 9.12 -0.16
N TRP A 177 -10.45 8.11 -0.83
CA TRP A 177 -10.24 8.21 -2.27
C TRP A 177 -11.54 8.35 -3.04
N ALA A 178 -12.68 7.93 -2.51
CA ALA A 178 -14.00 8.12 -3.12
C ALA A 178 -14.60 9.50 -2.79
N SER A 179 -14.54 9.90 -1.51
CA SER A 179 -15.22 11.11 -1.02
C SER A 179 -14.39 12.39 -1.19
N ASP A 180 -13.06 12.31 -1.11
CA ASP A 180 -12.14 13.44 -1.26
C ASP A 180 -10.87 13.06 -2.08
N PRO A 181 -11.04 12.71 -3.36
CA PRO A 181 -9.92 12.28 -4.21
C PRO A 181 -8.89 13.39 -4.45
N LYS A 182 -9.30 14.66 -4.43
CA LYS A 182 -8.39 15.80 -4.62
C LYS A 182 -7.41 15.93 -3.47
N GLN A 183 -7.88 15.80 -2.22
CA GLN A 183 -7.01 15.84 -1.05
C GLN A 183 -6.07 14.62 -1.02
N GLN A 184 -6.59 13.42 -1.29
CA GLN A 184 -5.76 12.21 -1.32
C GLN A 184 -4.64 12.30 -2.36
N LEU A 185 -4.97 12.77 -3.57
CA LEU A 185 -3.97 12.95 -4.62
C LEU A 185 -2.93 14.02 -4.24
N ALA A 186 -3.36 15.12 -3.62
CA ALA A 186 -2.46 16.17 -3.14
C ALA A 186 -1.49 15.64 -2.07
N TYR A 187 -1.96 14.86 -1.10
CA TYR A 187 -1.09 14.25 -0.09
C TYR A 187 -0.09 13.27 -0.70
N LEU A 188 -0.52 12.45 -1.67
CA LEU A 188 0.38 11.56 -2.40
C LEU A 188 1.43 12.35 -3.19
N ALA A 189 1.04 13.42 -3.88
CA ALA A 189 1.93 14.28 -4.63
C ALA A 189 2.96 14.97 -3.71
N THR A 190 2.53 15.52 -2.58
CA THR A 190 3.43 16.13 -1.59
C THR A 190 4.45 15.14 -1.06
N LYS A 191 4.02 13.92 -0.75
CA LYS A 191 4.92 12.84 -0.32
C LYS A 191 5.91 12.45 -1.42
N ARG A 192 5.48 12.33 -2.68
CA ARG A 192 6.38 12.01 -3.80
C ARG A 192 7.38 13.13 -4.06
N TRP A 193 6.93 14.38 -4.00
CA TRP A 193 7.77 15.57 -4.13
C TRP A 193 8.85 15.61 -3.03
N SER A 194 8.46 15.37 -1.78
CA SER A 194 9.41 15.40 -0.66
C SER A 194 10.38 14.21 -0.69
N ARG A 195 9.94 13.02 -1.11
CA ARG A 195 10.86 11.88 -1.33
C ARG A 195 11.95 12.20 -2.35
N LEU A 196 11.67 13.03 -3.35
CA LEU A 196 12.63 13.44 -4.36
C LEU A 196 13.54 14.58 -3.88
N HIS A 197 12.98 15.58 -3.20
CA HIS A 197 13.68 16.85 -2.95
C HIS A 197 14.12 17.08 -1.50
N CYS A 198 13.47 16.43 -0.54
CA CYS A 198 13.72 16.52 0.90
C CYS A 198 13.57 15.13 1.57
N PRO A 199 14.27 14.08 1.10
CA PRO A 199 14.07 12.70 1.58
C PRO A 199 14.35 12.53 3.08
N ASP A 200 15.25 13.35 3.61
CA ASP A 200 15.65 13.47 5.01
C ASP A 200 14.53 13.96 5.94
N VAL A 201 13.48 14.59 5.41
CA VAL A 201 12.36 15.07 6.24
C VAL A 201 11.46 13.92 6.72
N ILE A 202 11.30 12.89 5.88
CA ILE A 202 10.38 11.77 6.16
C ILE A 202 11.11 10.48 6.57
N MET A 203 12.43 10.38 6.38
CA MET A 203 13.29 9.29 6.90
C MET A 203 12.70 7.87 6.84
N GLY A 204 12.12 7.48 5.70
CA GLY A 204 11.60 6.11 5.54
C GLY A 204 10.23 5.84 6.18
N VAL A 205 9.58 6.83 6.78
CA VAL A 205 8.23 6.70 7.33
C VAL A 205 7.20 6.34 6.26
N TYR A 206 6.34 5.37 6.58
CA TYR A 206 5.30 4.86 5.70
C TYR A 206 3.93 5.45 6.01
N THR A 207 3.16 5.67 4.95
CA THR A 207 1.72 5.95 5.00
C THR A 207 0.91 4.65 4.85
N PRO A 208 -0.38 4.59 5.24
CA PRO A 208 -1.14 3.33 5.22
C PRO A 208 -1.18 2.67 3.85
N ASP A 209 -1.29 3.48 2.79
CA ASP A 209 -1.34 3.00 1.42
C ASP A 209 -0.04 2.26 1.02
N GLU A 210 1.13 2.65 1.53
CA GLU A 210 2.41 1.99 1.23
C GLU A 210 2.58 0.66 1.97
N LEU A 211 2.06 0.56 3.19
CA LEU A 211 2.23 -0.64 4.03
C LEU A 211 1.42 -1.82 3.50
N GLN A 212 0.26 -1.58 2.88
CA GLN A 212 -0.57 -2.66 2.34
C GLN A 212 -0.02 -3.25 1.03
N GLU A 213 0.80 -2.51 0.28
CA GLU A 213 1.55 -3.08 -0.86
C GLU A 213 2.71 -3.99 -0.42
N THR A 214 3.14 -3.91 0.85
CA THR A 214 4.29 -4.68 1.37
C THR A 214 3.90 -6.12 1.75
N ALA A 215 2.68 -6.57 1.47
CA ALA A 215 2.41 -8.00 1.40
C ALA A 215 3.36 -8.59 0.33
N PRO A 216 4.27 -9.51 0.69
CA PRO A 216 5.37 -9.89 -0.17
C PRO A 216 4.82 -10.36 -1.52
N ARG A 217 5.16 -9.63 -2.59
CA ARG A 217 5.15 -10.24 -3.92
C ARG A 217 6.02 -11.48 -3.77
N VAL A 218 5.45 -12.66 -3.97
CA VAL A 218 6.22 -13.91 -3.95
C VAL A 218 7.41 -13.70 -4.88
N GLU A 219 8.60 -13.54 -4.30
CA GLU A 219 9.81 -13.30 -5.06
C GLU A 219 9.97 -14.50 -5.99
N ARG A 220 9.96 -14.23 -7.29
CA ARG A 220 10.13 -15.28 -8.29
C ARG A 220 11.60 -15.65 -8.25
N ASP A 221 11.92 -16.85 -7.77
CA ASP A 221 13.27 -17.37 -7.83
C ASP A 221 13.71 -17.46 -9.31
N ILE A 222 14.61 -16.56 -9.69
CA ILE A 222 15.20 -16.50 -11.03
C ILE A 222 16.54 -17.24 -11.10
N THR A 223 16.94 -17.94 -10.04
CA THR A 223 18.19 -18.69 -10.03
C THR A 223 18.09 -19.81 -11.06
N PRO A 224 18.90 -19.81 -12.13
CA PRO A 224 18.91 -20.91 -13.08
C PRO A 224 19.34 -22.18 -12.33
N THR A 225 18.58 -23.26 -12.50
CA THR A 225 18.86 -24.53 -11.82
C THR A 225 20.27 -25.00 -12.21
N PRO A 226 21.18 -25.26 -11.25
CA PRO A 226 22.52 -25.69 -11.59
C PRO A 226 22.45 -27.02 -12.34
N ALA A 227 22.99 -27.04 -13.56
CA ALA A 227 23.11 -28.25 -14.35
C ALA A 227 23.95 -29.26 -13.57
N THR A 228 23.30 -30.27 -12.99
CA THR A 228 24.00 -31.38 -12.35
C THR A 228 24.82 -32.10 -13.41
N ALA A 229 26.08 -32.40 -13.08
CA ALA A 229 27.04 -33.09 -13.93
C ALA A 229 26.56 -34.45 -14.49
N SER A 230 25.41 -34.94 -14.02
CA SER A 230 24.69 -36.11 -14.53
C SER A 230 24.08 -35.90 -15.93
N GLY A 231 23.91 -34.66 -16.41
CA GLY A 231 23.39 -34.36 -17.74
C GLY A 231 24.42 -34.55 -18.88
N MET A 232 25.71 -34.44 -18.58
CA MET A 232 26.77 -34.43 -19.59
C MET A 232 27.10 -35.83 -20.13
N ASN A 233 26.93 -36.87 -19.30
CA ASN A 233 27.19 -38.27 -19.70
C ASN A 233 26.08 -38.90 -20.56
N LYS A 234 24.91 -38.27 -20.68
CA LYS A 234 23.81 -38.73 -21.55
C LYS A 234 23.93 -38.25 -23.01
N LEU A 235 24.79 -37.27 -23.28
CA LEU A 235 24.94 -36.63 -24.60
C LEU A 235 25.94 -37.34 -25.53
N ILE A 236 26.73 -38.29 -25.02
CA ILE A 236 27.83 -38.92 -25.79
C ILE A 236 27.39 -40.18 -26.56
N ASN A 237 26.24 -40.79 -26.27
CA ASN A 237 25.99 -42.16 -26.74
C ASN A 237 24.58 -42.49 -27.25
N SER A 238 23.96 -41.67 -28.12
CA SER A 238 22.74 -42.10 -28.83
C SER A 238 22.60 -41.49 -30.22
N LYS A 239 22.43 -42.38 -31.22
CA LYS A 239 22.19 -42.14 -32.66
C LYS A 239 20.88 -41.37 -32.94
N PRO A 240 20.72 -40.75 -34.12
CA PRO A 240 19.62 -39.86 -34.43
C PRO A 240 18.38 -40.59 -35.00
N GLU A 241 17.19 -40.13 -34.55
CA GLU A 241 15.87 -39.99 -35.22
C GLU A 241 14.70 -40.28 -34.25
N PRO A 242 13.47 -39.76 -34.46
CA PRO A 242 13.03 -38.52 -35.10
C PRO A 242 12.16 -37.66 -34.14
N HIS A 243 11.79 -36.45 -34.58
CA HIS A 243 10.90 -35.51 -33.85
C HIS A 243 9.67 -36.21 -33.22
N GLN A 244 9.48 -36.00 -31.91
CA GLN A 244 8.21 -36.25 -31.24
C GLN A 244 7.73 -35.00 -30.50
N GLU A 245 6.48 -34.66 -30.83
CA GLU A 245 5.64 -33.63 -30.26
C GLU A 245 5.61 -33.69 -28.73
N GLU A 246 5.59 -32.51 -28.10
CA GLU A 246 5.43 -32.37 -26.66
C GLU A 246 4.07 -32.93 -26.21
N LYS A 247 4.10 -34.04 -25.47
CA LYS A 247 2.96 -34.53 -24.69
C LYS A 247 2.81 -33.72 -23.39
N PRO A 248 1.57 -33.45 -22.95
CA PRO A 248 1.28 -32.67 -21.75
C PRO A 248 1.65 -33.44 -20.46
N LYS A 249 2.06 -32.71 -19.42
CA LYS A 249 2.29 -33.25 -18.08
C LYS A 249 0.96 -33.73 -17.46
N SER A 250 1.06 -34.88 -16.78
CA SER A 250 -0.02 -35.60 -16.10
C SER A 250 -0.72 -34.78 -15.02
N SER A 251 -2.06 -34.88 -15.01
CA SER A 251 -2.98 -34.50 -13.93
C SER A 251 -2.81 -35.40 -12.71
N ASP A 252 -2.62 -34.88 -11.49
CA ASP A 252 -3.57 -35.19 -10.40
C ASP A 252 -3.44 -34.42 -9.07
N ASP A 253 -2.44 -33.57 -8.85
CA ASP A 253 -2.26 -32.81 -7.59
C ASP A 253 -2.46 -31.29 -7.77
N ARG A 254 -3.55 -30.86 -8.40
CA ARG A 254 -3.89 -29.42 -8.43
C ARG A 254 -4.58 -29.04 -7.13
N ASP A 255 -4.16 -27.93 -6.53
CA ASP A 255 -4.77 -27.41 -5.31
C ASP A 255 -6.28 -27.12 -5.52
N PRO A 256 -7.17 -27.41 -4.55
CA PRO A 256 -8.60 -27.17 -4.70
C PRO A 256 -8.97 -25.72 -5.06
N GLU A 257 -8.20 -24.73 -4.60
CA GLU A 257 -8.39 -23.33 -4.98
C GLU A 257 -8.01 -23.09 -6.44
N GLU A 258 -6.92 -23.72 -6.91
CA GLU A 258 -6.47 -23.63 -8.29
C GLU A 258 -7.47 -24.27 -9.27
N ILE A 259 -8.10 -25.37 -8.86
CA ILE A 259 -9.16 -26.04 -9.63
C ILE A 259 -10.40 -25.14 -9.74
N LEU A 260 -10.83 -24.55 -8.62
CA LEU A 260 -11.97 -23.62 -8.60
C LEU A 260 -11.70 -22.37 -9.45
N CYS A 261 -10.51 -21.78 -9.31
CA CYS A 261 -10.09 -20.59 -10.06
C CYS A 261 -10.06 -20.88 -11.57
N ALA A 262 -9.40 -21.97 -11.97
CA ALA A 262 -9.33 -22.37 -13.37
C ALA A 262 -10.71 -22.69 -13.98
N PHE A 263 -11.61 -23.30 -13.21
CA PHE A 263 -12.99 -23.52 -13.66
C PHE A 263 -13.76 -22.22 -13.83
N THR A 264 -13.63 -21.30 -12.85
CA THR A 264 -14.32 -20.00 -12.89
C THR A 264 -13.87 -19.16 -14.08
N ASP A 265 -12.56 -19.15 -14.37
CA ASP A 265 -11.99 -18.44 -15.52
C ASP A 265 -12.42 -19.07 -16.86
N ALA A 266 -12.51 -20.41 -16.92
CA ALA A 266 -12.88 -21.12 -18.13
C ALA A 266 -14.39 -21.14 -18.38
N ALA A 267 -15.23 -21.01 -17.34
CA ALA A 267 -16.67 -21.19 -17.40
C ALA A 267 -17.33 -20.33 -18.49
N MET A 268 -16.94 -19.06 -18.57
CA MET A 268 -17.49 -18.10 -19.54
C MET A 268 -17.12 -18.41 -21.00
N ASN A 269 -16.07 -19.20 -21.22
CA ASN A 269 -15.58 -19.55 -22.55
C ASN A 269 -16.21 -20.83 -23.11
N TYR A 270 -16.99 -21.58 -22.32
CA TYR A 270 -17.76 -22.71 -22.84
C TYR A 270 -18.95 -22.23 -23.66
N ASN A 271 -19.04 -22.73 -24.89
CA ASN A 271 -20.07 -22.34 -25.86
C ASN A 271 -21.17 -23.39 -26.05
N THR A 272 -21.03 -24.56 -25.41
CA THR A 272 -22.03 -25.62 -25.45
C THR A 272 -22.31 -26.15 -24.05
N LEU A 273 -23.57 -26.53 -23.80
CA LEU A 273 -23.98 -27.16 -22.53
C LEU A 273 -23.20 -28.45 -22.25
N LYS A 274 -22.92 -29.23 -23.30
CA LYS A 274 -22.19 -30.50 -23.20
C LYS A 274 -20.77 -30.30 -22.65
N ASP A 275 -20.07 -29.26 -23.11
CA ASP A 275 -18.69 -28.99 -22.67
C ASP A 275 -18.67 -28.43 -21.24
N LEU A 276 -19.63 -27.56 -20.92
CA LEU A 276 -19.83 -27.03 -19.57
C LEU A 276 -20.14 -28.15 -18.55
N ASP A 277 -21.05 -29.06 -18.90
CA ASP A 277 -21.41 -30.22 -18.05
C ASP A 277 -20.22 -31.15 -17.79
N ASN A 278 -19.39 -31.38 -18.81
CA ASN A 278 -18.21 -32.22 -18.68
C ASN A 278 -17.15 -31.58 -17.77
N ALA A 279 -16.93 -30.28 -17.92
CA ALA A 279 -16.00 -29.53 -17.07
C ALA A 279 -16.49 -29.50 -15.62
N TYR A 280 -17.78 -29.25 -15.40
CA TYR A 280 -18.37 -29.23 -14.06
C TYR A 280 -18.31 -30.60 -13.38
N LYS A 281 -18.57 -31.70 -14.09
CA LYS A 281 -18.44 -33.07 -13.53
C LYS A 281 -17.03 -33.36 -13.02
N TYR A 282 -16.00 -32.90 -13.74
CA TYR A 282 -14.61 -33.06 -13.31
C TYR A 282 -14.33 -32.26 -12.03
N VAL A 283 -14.76 -31.00 -11.99
CA VAL A 283 -14.57 -30.10 -10.85
C VAL A 283 -15.34 -30.57 -9.62
N ALA A 284 -16.60 -30.98 -9.79
CA ALA A 284 -17.44 -31.51 -8.72
C ALA A 284 -16.84 -32.78 -8.09
N LYS A 285 -16.23 -33.65 -8.91
CA LYS A 285 -15.52 -34.84 -8.41
C LYS A 285 -14.27 -34.48 -7.61
N LYS A 286 -13.55 -33.41 -8.00
CA LYS A 286 -12.31 -32.98 -7.33
C LYS A 286 -12.56 -32.14 -6.08
N LEU A 287 -13.67 -31.43 -6.00
CA LEU A 287 -14.09 -30.62 -4.85
C LEU A 287 -15.07 -31.35 -3.93
N ALA A 288 -15.31 -32.65 -4.13
CA ALA A 288 -16.29 -33.43 -3.37
C ALA A 288 -16.05 -33.46 -1.84
N ASN A 289 -14.82 -33.17 -1.39
CA ASN A 289 -14.45 -33.12 0.02
C ASN A 289 -14.40 -31.68 0.59
N ASP A 290 -14.78 -30.66 -0.20
CA ASP A 290 -14.79 -29.25 0.20
C ASP A 290 -16.12 -28.59 -0.22
N ASP A 291 -17.11 -28.69 0.68
CA ASP A 291 -18.48 -28.22 0.44
C ASP A 291 -18.55 -26.73 0.08
N ASN A 292 -17.68 -25.90 0.66
CA ASN A 292 -17.67 -24.46 0.41
C ASN A 292 -17.19 -24.13 -1.01
N ARG A 293 -16.16 -24.81 -1.49
CA ARG A 293 -15.64 -24.60 -2.85
C ARG A 293 -16.53 -25.28 -3.89
N LEU A 294 -17.09 -26.44 -3.57
CA LEU A 294 -18.07 -27.11 -4.41
C LEU A 294 -19.31 -26.24 -4.64
N ALA A 295 -19.82 -25.58 -3.59
CA ALA A 295 -20.94 -24.65 -3.70
C ALA A 295 -20.63 -23.51 -4.68
N LYS A 296 -19.45 -22.87 -4.55
CA LYS A 296 -19.02 -21.81 -5.48
C LYS A 296 -18.89 -22.28 -6.93
N ALA A 297 -18.33 -23.48 -7.15
CA ALA A 297 -18.26 -24.06 -8.50
C ALA A 297 -19.67 -24.36 -9.05
N THR A 298 -20.60 -24.77 -8.19
CA THR A 298 -22.00 -25.03 -8.55
C THR A 298 -22.73 -23.76 -8.96
N ASP A 299 -22.49 -22.65 -8.25
CA ASP A 299 -23.07 -21.34 -8.58
C ASP A 299 -22.61 -20.87 -9.96
N VAL A 300 -21.30 -20.92 -10.23
CA VAL A 300 -20.72 -20.54 -11.53
C VAL A 300 -21.28 -21.40 -12.66
N TYR A 301 -21.38 -22.71 -12.44
CA TYR A 301 -21.99 -23.63 -13.40
C TYR A 301 -23.46 -23.31 -13.67
N THR A 302 -24.24 -23.05 -12.62
CA THR A 302 -25.68 -22.77 -12.73
C THR A 302 -25.92 -21.49 -13.53
N ILE A 303 -25.20 -20.42 -13.20
CA ILE A 303 -25.26 -19.14 -13.92
C ILE A 303 -24.95 -19.34 -15.41
N ARG A 304 -23.83 -19.98 -15.72
CA ARG A 304 -23.42 -20.16 -17.12
C ARG A 304 -24.34 -21.09 -17.91
N ARG A 305 -24.88 -22.11 -17.27
CA ARG A 305 -25.85 -23.04 -17.88
C ARG A 305 -27.15 -22.32 -18.22
N ASP A 306 -27.62 -21.46 -17.33
CA ASP A 306 -28.85 -20.70 -17.54
C ASP A 306 -28.66 -19.66 -18.66
N GLU A 307 -27.51 -18.98 -18.73
CA GLU A 307 -27.13 -18.12 -19.87
C GLU A 307 -27.11 -18.87 -21.21
N LEU A 308 -26.51 -20.07 -21.25
CA LEU A 308 -26.44 -20.87 -22.48
C LEU A 308 -27.82 -21.37 -22.93
N ASN A 309 -28.75 -21.62 -22.01
CA ASN A 309 -30.12 -22.02 -22.31
C ASN A 309 -30.96 -20.85 -22.86
N GLU A 310 -30.79 -19.64 -22.33
CA GLU A 310 -31.48 -18.43 -22.80
C GLU A 310 -31.07 -18.02 -24.22
N VAL A 311 -29.82 -18.26 -24.62
CA VAL A 311 -29.30 -17.94 -25.96
C VAL A 311 -29.80 -18.91 -27.04
N THR A 312 -30.25 -20.11 -26.66
CA THR A 312 -30.77 -21.14 -27.57
C THR A 312 -32.29 -21.12 -27.77
N MET A 313 -33.01 -20.18 -27.15
CA MET A 313 -34.47 -20.03 -27.27
C MET A 313 -34.90 -19.00 -28.32
#